data_AF-A0A4Q5YZ42-F1
#
_entry.id   AF-A0A4Q5YZ42-F1
#
_cell.length_a   1.000
_cell.length_b   1.000
_cell.length_c   1.000
_cell.angle_alpha   90.00
_cell.angle_beta   90.00
_cell.angle_gamma   90.00
#
_symmetry.space_group_name_H-M   'P 1'
#
loop_
_entity.id
_entity.type
_entity.pdbx_description
1 polymer ?
#
loop_
_entity_poly.entity_id
_entity_poly.type
_entity_poly.pdbx_seq_one_letter_code
_entity_poly.pdbx_strand_id
1 'polypeptide(L)'
;MKIEFYLRYRTRYGQSLFVTGNLSALGNYETTNAFPLRFLNDELWYGSIDVEATEVNALHYHYIFLNEHGEYIKEGEKHRTIDFKKQNGDLVLVDSWNDESFYENAFYTAPFKGVFRKEGKKTKPKKEEAYSHVFKVKAPLLQANEAVCLLGNTEELGAWNIAEPILLTQKGDWWTLERNLSNGSLPVSYKYGVFDTEAGSFKNFEAGDDRYLFDDDQGNKTTIIHDAFI
;
A
#
# COMPACT_ATOMS: atom_id res chain seq x y z
N MET A 1 -18.68 9.33 4.24
CA MET A 1 -17.34 8.83 4.63
C MET A 1 -16.34 9.61 3.81
N LYS A 2 -15.30 10.14 4.44
CA LYS A 2 -14.21 10.82 3.75
C LYS A 2 -13.14 9.80 3.35
N ILE A 3 -12.60 9.94 2.15
CA ILE A 3 -11.45 9.14 1.67
C ILE A 3 -10.36 10.09 1.24
N GLU A 4 -9.20 9.97 1.87
CA GLU A 4 -8.01 10.75 1.61
C GLU A 4 -6.98 9.89 0.88
N PHE A 5 -6.51 10.36 -0.27
CA PHE A 5 -5.49 9.71 -1.08
C PHE A 5 -4.18 10.46 -0.91
N TYR A 6 -3.13 9.74 -0.55
CA TYR A 6 -1.75 10.20 -0.54
C TYR A 6 -0.96 9.29 -1.48
N LEU A 7 -0.47 9.84 -2.58
CA LEU A 7 0.33 9.11 -3.56
C LEU A 7 1.79 9.54 -3.47
N ARG A 8 2.67 8.58 -3.14
CA ARG A 8 4.12 8.74 -3.19
C ARG A 8 4.60 8.68 -4.62
N TYR A 9 4.91 9.84 -5.20
CA TYR A 9 5.49 9.95 -6.54
C TYR A 9 6.08 11.34 -6.77
N ARG A 10 7.31 11.39 -7.28
CA ARG A 10 7.98 12.64 -7.63
C ARG A 10 7.64 13.03 -9.06
N THR A 11 7.24 14.28 -9.24
CA THR A 11 6.87 14.84 -10.54
C THR A 11 7.71 16.08 -10.86
N ARG A 12 7.65 16.50 -12.12
CA ARG A 12 8.23 17.77 -12.60
C ARG A 12 7.12 18.73 -12.99
N TYR A 13 7.49 20.00 -13.16
CA TYR A 13 6.56 21.01 -13.67
C TYR A 13 5.94 20.57 -15.00
N GLY A 14 4.63 20.77 -15.14
CA GLY A 14 3.85 20.35 -16.31
C GLY A 14 3.26 18.94 -16.23
N GLN A 15 3.61 18.17 -15.19
CA GLN A 15 3.05 16.83 -14.96
C GLN A 15 1.91 16.89 -13.94
N SER A 16 0.98 15.93 -13.99
CA SER A 16 -0.17 15.87 -13.08
C SER A 16 -0.56 14.44 -12.75
N LEU A 17 -1.13 14.24 -11.56
CA LEU A 17 -1.62 12.95 -11.11
C LEU A 17 -3.12 13.00 -10.85
N PHE A 18 -3.78 11.90 -11.14
CA PHE A 18 -5.22 11.71 -10.98
C PHE A 18 -5.48 10.34 -10.37
N VAL A 19 -6.66 10.18 -9.76
CA VAL A 19 -7.18 8.89 -9.30
C VAL A 19 -8.54 8.64 -9.95
N THR A 20 -8.73 7.42 -10.46
CA THR A 20 -10.03 6.98 -10.97
C THR A 20 -10.42 5.63 -10.37
N GLY A 21 -11.71 5.30 -10.41
CA GLY A 21 -12.23 4.09 -9.78
C GLY A 21 -13.70 3.86 -10.04
N ASN A 22 -14.29 2.89 -9.35
CA ASN A 22 -15.72 2.57 -9.44
C ASN A 22 -16.65 3.50 -8.67
N LEU A 23 -16.14 4.61 -8.14
CA LEU A 23 -16.94 5.66 -7.54
C LEU A 23 -17.24 6.72 -8.59
N SER A 24 -18.44 7.28 -8.54
CA SER A 24 -18.86 8.43 -9.34
C SER A 24 -17.94 9.64 -9.11
N ALA A 25 -17.56 9.89 -7.85
CA ALA A 25 -16.59 10.93 -7.48
C ALA A 25 -15.18 10.71 -8.05
N LEU A 26 -14.87 9.47 -8.47
CA LEU A 26 -13.61 9.10 -9.14
C LEU A 26 -13.77 8.92 -10.66
N GLY A 27 -14.92 9.30 -11.22
CA GLY A 27 -15.14 9.28 -12.66
C GLY A 27 -15.49 7.92 -13.27
N ASN A 28 -15.84 6.91 -12.47
CA ASN A 28 -16.28 5.59 -12.97
C ASN A 28 -15.33 4.93 -14.00
N TYR A 29 -14.03 4.97 -13.72
CA TYR A 29 -12.94 4.48 -14.59
C TYR A 29 -12.70 5.28 -15.89
N GLU A 30 -13.42 6.38 -16.10
CA GLU A 30 -13.21 7.26 -17.25
C GLU A 30 -12.04 8.22 -16.99
N THR A 31 -10.99 8.12 -17.80
CA THR A 31 -9.76 8.92 -17.65
C THR A 31 -10.01 10.42 -17.72
N THR A 32 -10.94 10.87 -18.56
CA THR A 32 -11.28 12.29 -18.70
C THR A 32 -12.06 12.84 -17.49
N ASN A 33 -12.65 11.97 -16.69
CA ASN A 33 -13.41 12.33 -15.49
C ASN A 33 -12.66 11.94 -14.20
N ALA A 34 -11.40 11.52 -14.32
CA ALA A 34 -10.59 11.12 -13.18
C ALA A 34 -10.40 12.30 -12.20
N PHE A 35 -10.43 12.00 -10.92
CA PHE A 35 -10.31 13.01 -9.87
C PHE A 35 -8.86 13.52 -9.82
N PRO A 36 -8.61 14.84 -9.96
CA PRO A 36 -7.26 15.39 -9.93
C PRO A 36 -6.70 15.40 -8.50
N LEU A 37 -5.46 14.92 -8.35
CA LEU A 37 -4.70 15.12 -7.13
C LEU A 37 -4.02 16.50 -7.17
N ARG A 38 -3.75 17.07 -6.00
CA ARG A 38 -2.94 18.27 -5.82
C ARG A 38 -1.54 17.90 -5.36
N PHE A 39 -0.53 18.57 -5.92
CA PHE A 39 0.84 18.47 -5.43
C PHE A 39 0.88 18.93 -3.96
N LEU A 40 1.39 18.08 -3.07
CA LEU A 40 1.52 18.38 -1.64
C LEU A 40 2.96 18.80 -1.32
N ASN A 41 3.93 17.99 -1.75
CA ASN A 41 5.35 18.26 -1.62
C ASN A 41 6.14 17.38 -2.61
N ASP A 42 7.48 17.45 -2.55
CA ASP A 42 8.37 16.76 -3.48
C ASP A 42 8.20 15.23 -3.52
N GLU A 43 7.52 14.63 -2.53
CA GLU A 43 7.32 13.19 -2.43
C GLU A 43 5.85 12.78 -2.56
N LEU A 44 4.92 13.68 -2.28
CA LEU A 44 3.51 13.36 -2.10
C LEU A 44 2.58 14.20 -2.98
N TRP A 45 1.59 13.52 -3.52
CA TRP A 45 0.36 14.09 -4.06
C TRP A 45 -0.81 13.73 -3.17
N TYR A 46 -1.79 14.63 -3.08
CA TYR A 46 -2.93 14.48 -2.18
C TYR A 46 -4.27 14.69 -2.88
N GLY A 47 -5.30 13.97 -2.47
CA GLY A 47 -6.68 14.19 -2.86
C GLY A 47 -7.65 13.79 -1.75
N SER A 48 -8.83 14.38 -1.72
CA SER A 48 -9.88 13.97 -0.78
C SER A 48 -11.24 14.04 -1.44
N ILE A 49 -12.06 13.03 -1.18
CA ILE A 49 -13.45 12.95 -1.62
C ILE A 49 -14.35 12.58 -0.45
N ASP A 50 -15.59 13.05 -0.51
CA ASP A 50 -16.69 12.58 0.34
C ASP A 50 -17.53 11.59 -0.46
N VAL A 51 -17.81 10.43 0.11
CA VAL A 51 -18.55 9.36 -0.54
C VAL A 51 -19.66 8.82 0.37
N GLU A 52 -20.74 8.39 -0.28
CA GLU A 52 -21.79 7.61 0.36
C GLU A 52 -21.34 6.16 0.48
N ALA A 53 -21.25 5.63 1.70
CA ALA A 53 -20.73 4.29 1.96
C ALA A 53 -21.55 3.16 1.30
N THR A 54 -22.75 3.46 0.81
CA THR A 54 -23.66 2.52 0.12
C THR A 54 -23.48 2.49 -1.40
N GLU A 55 -22.71 3.41 -1.99
CA GLU A 55 -22.54 3.48 -3.45
C GLU A 55 -21.89 2.21 -4.01
N VAL A 56 -20.87 1.70 -3.31
CA VAL A 56 -20.15 0.47 -3.67
C VAL A 56 -19.91 -0.39 -2.43
N ASN A 57 -19.89 -1.72 -2.62
CA ASN A 57 -19.51 -2.64 -1.54
C ASN A 57 -17.99 -2.64 -1.28
N ALA A 58 -17.21 -2.44 -2.34
CA ALA A 58 -15.76 -2.38 -2.28
C ALA A 58 -15.26 -1.32 -3.26
N LEU A 59 -14.34 -0.48 -2.81
CA LEU A 59 -13.67 0.53 -3.62
C LEU A 59 -12.57 -0.13 -4.44
N HIS A 60 -12.60 0.09 -5.74
CA HIS A 60 -11.59 -0.29 -6.71
C HIS A 60 -11.10 1.00 -7.37
N TYR A 61 -9.80 1.24 -7.34
CA TYR A 61 -9.23 2.49 -7.84
C TYR A 61 -7.82 2.27 -8.38
N HIS A 62 -7.41 3.18 -9.26
CA HIS A 62 -6.06 3.27 -9.80
C HIS A 62 -5.69 4.71 -10.11
N TYR A 63 -4.39 4.98 -10.16
CA TYR A 63 -3.81 6.27 -10.48
C TYR A 63 -3.52 6.40 -11.98
N ILE A 64 -3.57 7.64 -12.43
CA ILE A 64 -3.26 8.05 -13.79
C ILE A 64 -2.27 9.21 -13.71
N PHE A 65 -1.20 9.12 -14.49
CA PHE A 65 -0.20 10.15 -14.67
C PHE A 65 -0.40 10.84 -16.01
N LEU A 66 -0.39 12.16 -16.01
CA LEU A 66 -0.37 13.00 -17.20
C LEU A 66 1.02 13.60 -17.32
N ASN A 67 1.72 13.27 -18.41
CA ASN A 67 3.03 13.84 -18.67
C ASN A 67 2.94 15.25 -19.28
N GLU A 68 4.09 15.90 -19.40
CA GLU A 68 4.24 17.25 -19.98
C GLU A 68 3.83 17.35 -21.46
N HIS A 69 3.67 16.22 -22.15
CA HIS A 69 3.24 16.12 -23.54
C HIS A 69 1.73 15.90 -23.69
N GLY A 70 0.99 15.80 -22.59
CA GLY A 70 -0.45 15.58 -22.61
C GLY A 70 -0.87 14.11 -22.76
N GLU A 71 0.04 13.17 -22.53
CA GLU A 71 -0.22 11.74 -22.59
C GLU A 71 -0.63 11.19 -21.22
N TYR A 72 -1.72 10.41 -21.20
CA TYR A 72 -2.18 9.72 -20.01
C TYR A 72 -1.56 8.32 -19.91
N ILE A 73 -0.89 8.06 -18.80
CA ILE A 73 -0.25 6.80 -18.45
C ILE A 73 -0.98 6.23 -17.24
N LYS A 74 -1.48 4.99 -17.35
CA LYS A 74 -2.09 4.28 -16.22
C LYS A 74 -1.00 3.54 -15.45
N GLU A 75 -1.15 3.44 -14.14
CA GLU A 75 -0.22 2.64 -13.35
C GLU A 75 -0.31 1.13 -13.62
N GLY A 76 0.73 0.39 -13.22
CA GLY A 76 0.81 -1.07 -13.32
C GLY A 76 -0.02 -1.84 -12.27
N GLU A 77 -0.43 -1.20 -11.17
CA GLU A 77 -1.20 -1.85 -10.11
C GLU A 77 -2.68 -2.04 -10.51
N LYS A 78 -3.18 -3.28 -10.47
CA LYS A 78 -4.56 -3.62 -10.89
C LYS A 78 -5.41 -4.28 -9.81
N HIS A 79 -4.85 -4.52 -8.63
CA HIS A 79 -5.47 -5.33 -7.56
C HIS A 79 -5.69 -4.53 -6.26
N ARG A 80 -5.65 -3.19 -6.30
CA ARG A 80 -6.09 -2.37 -5.15
C ARG A 80 -7.60 -2.43 -5.00
N THR A 81 -8.03 -2.97 -3.86
CA THR A 81 -9.43 -3.06 -3.46
C THR A 81 -9.55 -2.87 -1.95
N ILE A 82 -10.59 -2.15 -1.53
CA ILE A 82 -10.90 -1.88 -0.12
C ILE A 82 -12.36 -2.26 0.14
N ASP A 83 -12.55 -3.18 1.07
CA ASP A 83 -13.88 -3.64 1.48
C ASP A 83 -14.50 -2.63 2.45
N PHE A 84 -15.51 -1.88 1.99
CA PHE A 84 -16.17 -0.85 2.78
C PHE A 84 -16.97 -1.44 3.95
N LYS A 85 -17.41 -2.70 3.88
CA LYS A 85 -18.13 -3.35 4.98
C LYS A 85 -17.26 -3.57 6.21
N LYS A 86 -15.94 -3.49 6.06
CA LYS A 86 -14.96 -3.63 7.15
C LYS A 86 -14.47 -2.29 7.68
N GLN A 87 -14.93 -1.17 7.13
CA GLN A 87 -14.46 0.17 7.51
C GLN A 87 -15.49 0.85 8.38
N ASN A 88 -15.06 1.30 9.56
CA ASN A 88 -15.87 2.05 10.50
C ASN A 88 -15.25 3.44 10.63
N GLY A 89 -15.61 4.36 9.73
CA GLY A 89 -15.09 5.73 9.73
C GLY A 89 -14.38 6.12 8.44
N ASP A 90 -13.57 7.16 8.51
CA ASP A 90 -12.89 7.73 7.35
C ASP A 90 -11.65 6.88 6.96
N LEU A 91 -11.22 7.02 5.70
CA LEU A 91 -10.12 6.24 5.14
C LEU A 91 -8.98 7.14 4.71
N VAL A 92 -7.76 6.73 5.06
CA VAL A 92 -6.53 7.33 4.57
C VAL A 92 -5.78 6.26 3.76
N LEU A 93 -5.55 6.54 2.49
CA LEU A 93 -4.90 5.64 1.54
C LEU A 93 -3.54 6.21 1.19
N VAL A 94 -2.48 5.54 1.66
CA VAL A 94 -1.10 5.96 1.40
C VAL A 94 -0.48 4.97 0.42
N ASP A 95 -0.42 5.36 -0.84
CA ASP A 95 0.00 4.47 -1.93
C ASP A 95 1.32 4.91 -2.54
N SER A 96 1.99 3.99 -3.21
CA SER A 96 3.15 4.30 -4.07
C SER A 96 2.77 4.08 -5.53
N TRP A 97 3.24 4.97 -6.41
CA TRP A 97 3.09 4.78 -7.84
C TRP A 97 3.75 3.48 -8.28
N ASN A 98 3.00 2.66 -9.03
CA ASN A 98 3.52 1.45 -9.64
C ASN A 98 3.69 1.70 -11.14
N ASP A 99 4.93 1.83 -11.60
CA ASP A 99 5.21 1.97 -13.03
C ASP A 99 4.95 0.63 -13.75
N GLU A 100 4.25 0.65 -14.88
CA GLU A 100 3.97 -0.58 -15.64
C GLU A 100 5.26 -1.30 -16.09
N SER A 101 6.36 -0.57 -16.25
CA SER A 101 7.67 -1.13 -16.62
C SER A 101 8.37 -1.91 -15.51
N PHE A 102 7.90 -1.84 -14.25
CA PHE A 102 8.44 -2.65 -13.16
C PHE A 102 8.26 -4.14 -13.49
N TYR A 103 9.37 -4.88 -13.55
CA TYR A 103 9.39 -6.28 -13.97
C TYR A 103 8.65 -7.18 -12.97
N GLU A 104 8.54 -6.75 -11.71
CA GLU A 104 7.74 -7.35 -10.64
C GLU A 104 6.28 -7.53 -11.07
N ASN A 105 5.72 -6.62 -11.88
CA ASN A 105 4.36 -6.72 -12.40
C ASN A 105 4.14 -8.00 -13.23
N ALA A 106 5.17 -8.47 -13.95
CA ALA A 106 5.06 -9.66 -14.80
C ALA A 106 4.71 -10.93 -14.00
N PHE A 107 5.17 -11.03 -12.75
CA PHE A 107 4.92 -12.17 -11.88
C PHE A 107 3.45 -12.29 -11.44
N TYR A 108 2.68 -11.22 -11.57
CA TYR A 108 1.25 -11.20 -11.24
C TYR A 108 0.34 -11.50 -12.44
N THR A 109 0.92 -11.76 -13.62
CA THR A 109 0.18 -12.18 -14.81
C THR A 109 -0.13 -13.69 -14.78
N ALA A 110 -1.13 -14.11 -15.58
CA ALA A 110 -1.63 -15.49 -15.57
C ALA A 110 -0.55 -16.58 -15.77
N PRO A 111 0.43 -16.42 -16.68
CA PRO A 111 1.48 -17.43 -16.88
C PRO A 111 2.37 -17.66 -15.64
N PHE A 112 2.65 -16.61 -14.86
CA PHE A 112 3.58 -16.69 -13.73
C PHE A 112 2.89 -17.07 -12.42
N LYS A 113 1.62 -16.66 -12.21
CA LYS A 113 0.83 -16.99 -11.02
C LYS A 113 0.67 -18.49 -10.78
N GLY A 114 0.61 -19.29 -11.85
CA GLY A 114 0.44 -20.75 -11.76
C GLY A 114 1.73 -21.55 -11.56
N VAL A 115 2.89 -20.97 -11.87
CA VAL A 115 4.17 -21.70 -11.93
C VAL A 115 5.05 -21.43 -10.71
N PHE A 116 5.09 -20.18 -10.23
CA PHE A 116 5.99 -19.78 -9.14
C PHE A 116 5.33 -19.81 -7.76
N ARG A 117 4.00 -19.90 -7.70
CA ARG A 117 3.25 -19.82 -6.44
C ARG A 117 3.21 -21.19 -5.75
N LYS A 118 4.31 -21.57 -5.10
CA LYS A 118 4.27 -22.65 -4.10
C LYS A 118 3.55 -22.12 -2.87
N GLU A 119 2.44 -22.75 -2.46
CA GLU A 119 1.78 -22.39 -1.22
C GLU A 119 2.73 -22.64 -0.05
N GLY A 120 3.27 -21.57 0.54
CA GLY A 120 4.03 -21.64 1.78
C GLY A 120 3.14 -22.13 2.93
N LYS A 121 3.76 -22.63 4.00
CA LYS A 121 3.03 -23.02 5.21
C LYS A 121 2.24 -21.81 5.72
N LYS A 122 0.92 -21.91 5.72
CA LYS A 122 0.01 -20.89 6.26
C LYS A 122 0.27 -20.74 7.76
N THR A 123 1.07 -19.75 8.14
CA THR A 123 1.16 -19.32 9.53
C THR A 123 -0.18 -18.68 9.90
N LYS A 124 -0.79 -19.11 11.01
CA LYS A 124 -2.01 -18.47 11.50
C LYS A 124 -1.61 -17.08 11.99
N PRO A 125 -2.13 -15.99 11.40
CA PRO A 125 -1.82 -14.65 11.88
C PRO A 125 -2.32 -14.51 13.32
N LYS A 126 -1.53 -13.89 14.19
CA LYS A 126 -2.04 -13.35 15.44
C LYS A 126 -2.98 -12.22 15.06
N LYS A 127 -4.28 -12.46 15.14
CA LYS A 127 -5.30 -11.48 14.77
C LYS A 127 -5.25 -10.35 15.79
N GLU A 128 -4.94 -9.15 15.34
CA GLU A 128 -5.09 -7.96 16.17
C GLU A 128 -6.58 -7.63 16.26
N GLU A 129 -7.13 -7.53 17.48
CA GLU A 129 -8.58 -7.35 17.67
C GLU A 129 -9.04 -5.94 17.28
N ALA A 130 -8.14 -4.96 17.35
CA ALA A 130 -8.32 -3.60 16.86
C ALA A 130 -7.02 -3.11 16.23
N TYR A 131 -7.10 -2.60 15.00
CA TYR A 131 -5.98 -2.00 14.28
C TYR A 131 -6.41 -0.64 13.71
N SER A 132 -5.45 0.26 13.53
CA SER A 132 -5.66 1.54 12.84
C SER A 132 -4.91 1.64 11.52
N HIS A 133 -3.88 0.80 11.35
CA HIS A 133 -3.00 0.82 10.20
C HIS A 133 -2.93 -0.58 9.57
N VAL A 134 -2.99 -0.62 8.24
CA VAL A 134 -2.82 -1.85 7.46
C VAL A 134 -1.71 -1.64 6.43
N PHE A 135 -0.57 -2.25 6.67
CA PHE A 135 0.57 -2.25 5.75
C PHE A 135 0.38 -3.34 4.70
N LYS A 136 0.52 -3.00 3.42
CA LYS A 136 0.37 -3.93 2.30
C LYS A 136 1.50 -3.72 1.30
N VAL A 137 2.18 -4.81 0.97
CA VAL A 137 3.28 -4.80 -0.01
C VAL A 137 3.29 -6.08 -0.84
N LYS A 138 3.79 -6.00 -2.07
CA LYS A 138 4.01 -7.15 -2.95
C LYS A 138 5.47 -7.55 -2.90
N ALA A 139 5.74 -8.85 -2.94
CA ALA A 139 7.10 -9.38 -2.93
C ALA A 139 7.15 -10.63 -3.83
N PRO A 140 7.01 -10.46 -5.17
CA PRO A 140 6.86 -11.59 -6.10
C PRO A 140 8.12 -12.45 -6.25
N LEU A 141 9.28 -11.92 -5.86
CA LEU A 141 10.59 -12.55 -6.04
C LEU A 141 11.04 -13.39 -4.84
N LEU A 142 10.24 -13.41 -3.75
CA LEU A 142 10.56 -14.19 -2.57
C LEU A 142 10.60 -15.69 -2.88
N GLN A 143 11.58 -16.37 -2.28
CA GLN A 143 11.70 -17.81 -2.29
C GLN A 143 10.67 -18.46 -1.35
N ALA A 144 10.44 -19.75 -1.53
CA ALA A 144 9.40 -20.48 -0.78
C ALA A 144 9.64 -20.53 0.74
N ASN A 145 10.90 -20.40 1.19
CA ASN A 145 11.28 -20.34 2.60
C ASN A 145 11.43 -18.90 3.12
N GLU A 146 11.06 -17.89 2.33
CA GLU A 146 11.18 -16.49 2.74
C GLU A 146 9.82 -15.88 3.09
N ALA A 147 9.83 -14.94 4.02
CA ALA A 147 8.68 -14.13 4.38
C ALA A 147 9.05 -12.65 4.42
N VAL A 148 8.07 -11.79 4.14
CA VAL A 148 8.23 -10.36 4.39
C VAL A 148 8.13 -10.10 5.89
N CYS A 149 9.00 -9.25 6.39
CA CYS A 149 8.91 -8.66 7.72
C CYS A 149 8.94 -7.13 7.63
N LEU A 150 8.53 -6.47 8.71
CA LEU A 150 8.57 -5.02 8.83
C LEU A 150 9.22 -4.67 10.17
N LEU A 151 10.10 -3.66 10.14
CA LEU A 151 10.70 -3.06 11.32
C LEU A 151 10.62 -1.54 11.20
N GLY A 152 10.49 -0.86 12.34
CA GLY A 152 10.45 0.60 12.38
C GLY A 152 10.92 1.18 13.70
N ASN A 153 10.89 2.52 13.80
CA ASN A 153 11.46 3.26 14.92
C ASN A 153 10.65 3.17 16.22
N THR A 154 9.38 2.79 16.18
CA THR A 154 8.52 2.72 17.36
C THR A 154 8.48 1.32 17.97
N GLU A 155 8.03 1.22 19.21
CA GLU A 155 7.87 -0.07 19.91
C GLU A 155 6.87 -0.98 19.18
N GLU A 156 5.78 -0.42 18.65
CA GLU A 156 4.76 -1.16 17.90
C GLU A 156 5.29 -1.76 16.59
N LEU A 157 6.36 -1.16 16.06
CA LEU A 157 7.10 -1.63 14.88
C LEU A 157 8.45 -2.29 15.23
N GLY A 158 8.66 -2.65 16.50
CA GLY A 158 9.79 -3.46 16.94
C GLY A 158 11.10 -2.69 17.14
N ALA A 159 11.08 -1.35 17.14
CA ALA A 159 12.23 -0.49 17.45
C ALA A 159 13.54 -0.90 16.75
N TRP A 160 13.45 -1.22 15.45
CA TRP A 160 14.55 -1.71 14.60
C TRP A 160 15.26 -2.99 15.10
N ASN A 161 14.62 -3.79 15.96
CA ASN A 161 15.19 -5.03 16.49
C ASN A 161 15.14 -6.17 15.47
N ILE A 162 16.24 -6.38 14.73
CA ILE A 162 16.37 -7.46 13.75
C ILE A 162 16.30 -8.87 14.34
N ALA A 163 16.45 -9.03 15.66
CA ALA A 163 16.35 -10.34 16.32
C ALA A 163 14.90 -10.80 16.47
N GLU A 164 13.94 -9.86 16.49
CA GLU A 164 12.51 -10.13 16.64
C GLU A 164 11.69 -9.36 15.58
N PRO A 165 11.91 -9.64 14.28
CA PRO A 165 11.24 -8.90 13.21
C PRO A 165 9.75 -9.24 13.13
N ILE A 166 8.93 -8.27 12.77
CA ILE A 166 7.48 -8.46 12.69
C ILE A 166 7.13 -9.07 11.33
N LEU A 167 6.80 -10.36 11.31
CA LEU A 167 6.43 -11.06 10.07
C LEU A 167 5.05 -10.63 9.55
N LEU A 168 4.99 -10.35 8.24
CA LEU A 168 3.75 -10.13 7.51
C LEU A 168 3.07 -11.45 7.17
N THR A 169 1.77 -11.40 6.93
CA THR A 169 0.98 -12.56 6.47
C THR A 169 0.60 -12.39 5.01
N GLN A 170 0.87 -13.40 4.18
CA GLN A 170 0.46 -13.39 2.78
C GLN A 170 -1.07 -13.62 2.65
N LYS A 171 -1.77 -12.63 2.09
CA LYS A 171 -3.21 -12.63 1.78
C LYS A 171 -3.41 -12.33 0.30
N GLY A 172 -3.66 -13.36 -0.51
CA GLY A 172 -3.73 -13.19 -1.96
C GLY A 172 -2.37 -12.77 -2.51
N ASP A 173 -2.33 -11.69 -3.29
CA ASP A 173 -1.08 -11.19 -3.88
C ASP A 173 -0.27 -10.28 -2.93
N TRP A 174 -0.85 -9.93 -1.78
CA TRP A 174 -0.29 -8.97 -0.82
C TRP A 174 0.28 -9.67 0.41
N TRP A 175 1.44 -9.21 0.87
CA TRP A 175 1.86 -9.38 2.25
C TRP A 175 1.20 -8.28 3.08
N THR A 176 0.59 -8.64 4.21
CA THR A 176 -0.21 -7.73 5.03
C THR A 176 0.18 -7.80 6.50
N LEU A 177 0.30 -6.64 7.13
CA LEU A 177 0.43 -6.47 8.57
C LEU A 177 -0.61 -5.47 9.06
N GLU A 178 -1.42 -5.90 10.02
CA GLU A 178 -2.33 -5.03 10.78
C GLU A 178 -1.60 -4.57 12.05
N ARG A 179 -1.67 -3.28 12.36
CA ARG A 179 -1.09 -2.69 13.58
C ARG A 179 -1.94 -1.55 14.10
N ASN A 180 -2.00 -1.41 15.42
CA ASN A 180 -2.51 -0.19 16.03
C ASN A 180 -1.36 0.80 16.30
N LEU A 181 -1.34 1.91 15.56
CA LEU A 181 -0.39 3.02 15.77
C LEU A 181 -1.09 4.29 16.28
N SER A 182 -2.37 4.20 16.69
CA SER A 182 -3.19 5.36 17.10
C SER A 182 -2.71 6.05 18.37
N ASN A 183 -1.95 5.33 19.20
CA ASN A 183 -1.37 5.86 20.44
C ASN A 183 0.14 6.11 20.31
N GLY A 184 0.70 5.90 19.11
CA GLY A 184 2.14 5.87 18.85
C GLY A 184 2.71 7.20 18.37
N SER A 185 4.04 7.33 18.47
CA SER A 185 4.80 8.53 18.11
C SER A 185 4.94 8.69 16.59
N LEU A 186 3.94 9.28 15.93
CA LEU A 186 4.08 9.76 14.55
C LEU A 186 5.00 11.02 14.50
N PRO A 187 5.85 11.19 13.47
CA PRO A 187 5.97 10.34 12.29
C PRO A 187 6.70 9.02 12.57
N VAL A 188 6.28 7.99 11.85
CA VAL A 188 6.85 6.64 11.93
C VAL A 188 7.72 6.39 10.72
N SER A 189 8.95 5.94 10.96
CA SER A 189 9.86 5.44 9.94
C SER A 189 9.93 3.92 10.01
N TYR A 190 9.85 3.25 8.87
CA TYR A 190 9.86 1.79 8.79
C TYR A 190 10.52 1.32 7.49
N LYS A 191 10.95 0.06 7.50
CA LYS A 191 11.37 -0.66 6.31
C LYS A 191 10.81 -2.08 6.32
N TYR A 192 10.57 -2.57 5.11
CA TYR A 192 10.39 -4.00 4.91
C TYR A 192 11.74 -4.71 4.87
N GLY A 193 11.73 -5.99 5.20
CA GLY A 193 12.87 -6.87 5.04
C GLY A 193 12.44 -8.30 4.73
N VAL A 194 13.42 -9.13 4.43
CA VAL A 194 13.24 -10.55 4.12
C VAL A 194 13.71 -11.38 5.30
N PHE A 195 12.86 -12.31 5.75
CA PHE A 195 13.15 -13.26 6.81
C PHE A 195 13.21 -14.68 6.26
N ASP A 196 14.28 -15.41 6.60
CA ASP A 196 14.40 -16.83 6.25
C ASP A 196 13.67 -17.67 7.30
N THR A 197 12.56 -18.27 6.90
CA THR A 197 11.72 -19.10 7.79
C THR A 197 12.32 -20.48 8.09
N GLU A 198 13.31 -20.93 7.31
CA GLU A 198 14.02 -22.18 7.55
C GLU A 198 15.21 -21.97 8.49
N ALA A 199 16.02 -20.94 8.25
CA ALA A 199 17.12 -20.57 9.14
C ALA A 199 16.65 -19.86 10.42
N GLY A 200 15.44 -19.30 10.42
CA GLY A 200 14.89 -18.53 11.54
C GLY A 200 15.62 -17.21 11.76
N SER A 201 16.10 -16.57 10.70
CA SER A 201 16.94 -15.38 10.78
C SER A 201 16.55 -14.30 9.77
N PHE A 202 16.80 -13.04 10.15
CA PHE A 202 16.68 -11.90 9.26
C PHE A 202 17.76 -11.94 8.17
N LYS A 203 17.38 -11.74 6.90
CA LYS A 203 18.32 -11.75 5.76
C LYS A 203 18.82 -10.35 5.42
N ASN A 204 17.90 -9.47 5.05
CA ASN A 204 18.22 -8.13 4.58
C ASN A 204 16.99 -7.21 4.60
N PHE A 205 17.23 -5.91 4.62
CA PHE A 205 16.20 -4.91 4.35
C PHE A 205 15.94 -4.79 2.83
N GLU A 206 14.80 -4.18 2.49
CA GLU A 206 14.58 -3.59 1.18
C GLU A 206 15.67 -2.54 0.85
N ALA A 207 15.83 -2.26 -0.44
CA ALA A 207 16.73 -1.20 -0.90
C ALA A 207 16.12 0.20 -0.73
N GLY A 208 16.97 1.23 -0.70
CA GLY A 208 16.55 2.62 -0.59
C GLY A 208 16.53 3.16 0.84
N ASP A 209 15.98 4.36 0.99
CA ASP A 209 15.82 5.06 2.28
C ASP A 209 14.66 4.48 3.09
N ASP A 210 14.54 4.90 4.35
CA ASP A 210 13.43 4.50 5.20
C ASP A 210 12.11 5.07 4.65
N ARG A 211 11.04 4.28 4.76
CA ARG A 211 9.69 4.73 4.40
C ARG A 211 9.11 5.49 5.58
N TYR A 212 8.39 6.57 5.29
CA TYR A 212 7.78 7.41 6.33
C TYR A 212 6.24 7.39 6.24
N LEU A 213 5.62 7.39 7.41
CA LEU A 213 4.20 7.68 7.61
C LEU A 213 4.09 8.89 8.53
N PHE A 214 3.36 9.88 8.04
CA PHE A 214 3.06 11.10 8.78
C PHE A 214 1.65 11.02 9.35
N ASP A 215 1.43 11.74 10.44
CA ASP A 215 0.13 11.78 11.09
C ASP A 215 -0.89 12.57 10.27
N ASP A 216 -2.14 12.13 10.37
CA ASP A 216 -3.32 12.91 10.02
C ASP A 216 -4.27 12.81 11.22
N ASP A 217 -3.93 13.62 12.23
CA ASP A 217 -4.42 13.71 13.61
C ASP A 217 -5.95 13.91 13.71
N GLN A 218 -6.75 12.93 13.29
CA GLN A 218 -8.19 12.89 13.57
C GLN A 218 -8.68 11.46 13.84
N GLY A 219 -9.28 11.28 15.02
CA GLY A 219 -9.82 10.01 15.47
C GLY A 219 -10.90 9.43 14.55
N ASN A 220 -11.04 8.10 14.59
CA ASN A 220 -11.95 7.29 13.77
C ASN A 220 -11.59 7.20 12.27
N LYS A 221 -10.29 7.13 11.97
CA LYS A 221 -9.73 6.85 10.64
C LYS A 221 -9.03 5.49 10.62
N THR A 222 -9.11 4.80 9.48
CA THR A 222 -8.26 3.65 9.16
C THR A 222 -7.29 4.03 8.05
N THR A 223 -5.99 3.84 8.30
CA THR A 223 -4.93 4.08 7.31
C THR A 223 -4.54 2.77 6.63
N ILE A 224 -4.64 2.72 5.31
CA ILE A 224 -4.19 1.59 4.49
C ILE A 224 -3.00 2.05 3.65
N ILE A 225 -1.89 1.36 3.79
CA ILE A 225 -0.63 1.68 3.10
C ILE A 225 -0.40 0.64 2.01
N HIS A 226 -0.31 1.05 0.74
CA HIS A 226 0.11 0.20 -0.37
C HIS A 226 1.49 0.61 -0.89
N ASP A 227 2.49 -0.17 -0.52
CA ASP A 227 3.91 0.14 -0.71
C ASP A 227 4.51 -0.39 -2.01
N ALA A 228 3.66 -0.68 -3.00
CA ALA A 228 4.02 -1.35 -4.25
C ALA A 228 4.81 -2.64 -4.00
N PHE A 229 6.14 -2.62 -4.21
CA PHE A 229 7.02 -3.79 -4.13
C PHE A 229 8.13 -3.65 -3.09
N ILE A 230 8.72 -4.79 -2.73
CA ILE A 230 10.05 -4.92 -2.12
C ILE A 230 10.92 -5.88 -2.94
#